data_AF-A0A956JLP9-F1
#
_entry.id   AF-A0A956JLP9-F1
#
_cell.length_a   1.000
_cell.length_b   1.000
_cell.length_c   1.000
_cell.angle_alpha   90.00
_cell.angle_beta   90.00
_cell.angle_gamma   90.00
#
_symmetry.space_group_name_H-M   'P 1'
#
loop_
_entity.id
_entity.type
_entity.pdbx_description
1 polymer ?
#
loop_
_entity_poly.entity_id
_entity_poly.type
_entity_poly.pdbx_seq_one_letter_code
_entity_poly.pdbx_strand_id
1 'polypeptide(L)'
;MVTLRTLLSSSLALVGVAALAPEAAAAPLADRPFGNVLGDGLGGFSSELALGEGLGPQQAKVCADGETLFGIDVSYYQGDIDWQKVAGDGVKYAWIRVSHSTQFLDPKFQQNLAGARAAGIHAGVYQYFEPTEDPIAQANLLLDELGPLEPGDLPPMIDVEAADKVNKAAYADAIRAWLDHVEAATGARPFIYTGYYYWKDYVGTDEFIDHPLWIANYNPGCPLIPDYWPTWKAHQFCDCGSIAGIQGPVDSNNWNGDMADLLDHTVGGAVCGDGKCVFGEDAVNCPADCPPCGTIPPHGATIDDGDACAELYGDPQYWRHETAGHGDSLYWTNATDFDTPSNYAVWRLFFAESGLYSLAAWVEQPFGESQAVRYVVRHAGGETVVPVDQSSIDGWVDLGEFDFDAAADHWVRIDDNTGEQNDLEISITFDALELTRVDDEPESTTSTSGGSGGTGGTDGTGWTDGSDSASASASGTDGGGSTTGVAGTSGGDGLTTTTDEPGLSGDEDGCGCRSAGSGGGAGALLALTLLAVGRRRRR
;
A
#
# COMPACT_ATOMS: atom_id res chain seq x y z
N MET A 1 -33.93 59.01 5.32
CA MET A 1 -34.43 57.62 5.25
C MET A 1 -34.12 57.14 3.84
N VAL A 2 -33.47 55.97 3.67
CA VAL A 2 -32.95 55.43 2.38
C VAL A 2 -31.83 56.31 1.77
N THR A 3 -30.53 55.99 1.69
CA THR A 3 -29.71 54.76 1.60
C THR A 3 -29.36 54.34 0.16
N LEU A 4 -28.06 54.43 -0.17
CA LEU A 4 -27.25 53.79 -1.24
C LEU A 4 -27.59 53.96 -2.75
N ARG A 5 -26.50 54.04 -3.55
CA ARG A 5 -26.25 53.83 -5.01
C ARG A 5 -25.20 54.87 -5.51
N THR A 6 -24.27 54.64 -6.45
CA THR A 6 -23.68 53.44 -7.12
C THR A 6 -22.31 53.84 -7.74
N LEU A 7 -21.54 52.83 -8.18
CA LEU A 7 -20.25 52.81 -8.91
C LEU A 7 -20.06 53.75 -10.14
N LEU A 8 -18.88 53.65 -10.78
CA LEU A 8 -18.41 54.10 -12.12
C LEU A 8 -17.79 55.52 -12.24
N SER A 9 -16.81 55.81 -13.12
CA SER A 9 -15.77 54.98 -13.81
C SER A 9 -14.73 55.83 -14.60
N SER A 10 -13.57 55.22 -14.90
CA SER A 10 -12.69 55.40 -16.10
C SER A 10 -12.06 56.76 -16.51
N SER A 11 -10.72 56.72 -16.71
CA SER A 11 -9.95 57.23 -17.88
C SER A 11 -8.51 56.64 -17.78
N LEU A 12 -7.93 55.92 -18.75
CA LEU A 12 -7.40 56.28 -20.09
C LEU A 12 -6.30 57.39 -20.07
N ALA A 13 -5.15 57.26 -20.75
CA ALA A 13 -4.60 56.15 -21.56
C ALA A 13 -3.07 56.22 -21.87
N LEU A 14 -2.46 55.04 -22.10
CA LEU A 14 -1.43 54.66 -23.10
C LEU A 14 0.03 55.22 -23.15
N VAL A 15 0.91 54.37 -23.74
CA VAL A 15 2.31 54.55 -24.23
C VAL A 15 3.43 54.68 -23.16
N GLY A 16 4.57 53.96 -23.21
CA GLY A 16 4.96 52.77 -24.00
C GLY A 16 6.47 52.65 -24.34
N VAL A 17 7.05 51.43 -24.23
CA VAL A 17 8.39 50.99 -24.77
C VAL A 17 9.63 51.57 -24.00
N ALA A 18 10.76 50.89 -23.72
CA ALA A 18 11.33 49.58 -24.13
C ALA A 18 12.16 48.88 -23.01
N ALA A 19 12.58 47.64 -23.32
CA ALA A 19 13.35 46.66 -22.55
C ALA A 19 14.67 47.08 -21.87
N LEU A 20 15.04 46.37 -20.78
CA LEU A 20 16.18 45.43 -20.73
C LEU A 20 16.16 44.59 -19.43
N ALA A 21 16.92 43.48 -19.39
CA ALA A 21 17.06 42.57 -18.24
C ALA A 21 18.50 41.97 -18.23
N PRO A 22 18.89 41.12 -17.26
CA PRO A 22 19.46 41.59 -15.99
C PRO A 22 20.88 41.04 -15.73
N GLU A 23 21.57 41.52 -14.69
CA GLU A 23 22.78 40.86 -14.19
C GLU A 23 22.93 41.00 -12.66
N ALA A 24 23.70 40.09 -12.04
CA ALA A 24 23.77 39.90 -10.59
C ALA A 24 24.90 40.71 -9.92
N ALA A 25 24.85 40.81 -8.60
CA ALA A 25 25.91 41.39 -7.76
C ALA A 25 26.12 40.54 -6.49
N ALA A 26 27.38 40.42 -6.02
CA ALA A 26 27.76 39.58 -4.88
C ALA A 26 28.91 40.17 -4.04
N ALA A 27 28.99 39.78 -2.77
CA ALA A 27 30.06 40.09 -1.78
C ALA A 27 30.20 41.59 -1.40
N PRO A 28 30.97 41.99 -0.33
CA PRO A 28 31.75 41.23 0.68
C PRO A 28 31.07 41.15 2.08
N LEU A 29 31.41 40.30 3.06
CA LEU A 29 32.66 39.73 3.62
C LEU A 29 33.39 40.58 4.70
N ALA A 30 33.14 40.24 5.98
CA ALA A 30 33.95 40.43 7.20
C ALA A 30 33.27 39.61 8.33
N ASP A 31 33.91 38.89 9.27
CA ASP A 31 35.33 38.70 9.61
C ASP A 31 35.64 37.21 9.98
N ARG A 32 36.93 36.87 10.17
CA ARG A 32 37.52 35.57 10.61
C ARG A 32 38.44 35.83 11.83
N PRO A 33 38.98 34.86 12.63
CA PRO A 33 39.22 33.39 12.42
C PRO A 33 38.58 32.51 13.53
N PHE A 34 38.77 31.18 13.68
CA PHE A 34 39.71 30.15 13.16
C PHE A 34 38.90 28.88 12.77
N GLY A 35 39.40 27.86 12.04
CA GLY A 35 40.68 27.63 11.36
C GLY A 35 40.70 26.23 10.70
N ASN A 36 41.36 26.07 9.54
CA ASN A 36 41.38 24.80 8.78
C ASN A 36 42.44 23.81 9.30
N VAL A 37 42.25 22.51 9.04
CA VAL A 37 43.35 21.57 8.74
C VAL A 37 42.98 20.68 7.54
N LEU A 38 43.24 21.17 6.32
CA LEU A 38 43.53 20.33 5.15
C LEU A 38 44.49 21.11 4.23
N GLY A 39 45.57 20.45 3.83
CA GLY A 39 46.47 20.87 2.75
C GLY A 39 47.44 22.01 3.09
N ASP A 40 48.73 21.68 3.11
CA ASP A 40 49.81 22.64 2.86
C ASP A 40 50.79 22.00 1.86
N GLY A 41 51.25 22.75 0.86
CA GLY A 41 52.27 22.31 -0.10
C GLY A 41 51.82 21.73 -1.46
N LEU A 42 51.34 22.59 -2.37
CA LEU A 42 51.58 22.40 -3.83
C LEU A 42 52.75 23.30 -4.26
N GLY A 43 53.76 22.76 -4.95
CA GLY A 43 55.01 23.50 -5.21
C GLY A 43 55.90 22.96 -6.33
N GLY A 44 55.51 23.17 -7.59
CA GLY A 44 56.30 22.89 -8.81
C GLY A 44 56.27 21.41 -9.24
N PHE A 45 56.17 21.06 -10.53
CA PHE A 45 56.94 21.59 -11.65
C PHE A 45 56.19 21.51 -13.01
N SER A 46 56.93 21.75 -14.10
CA SER A 46 56.48 21.98 -15.48
C SER A 46 55.63 20.89 -16.15
N SER A 47 54.98 21.32 -17.23
CA SER A 47 54.21 20.54 -18.20
C SER A 47 54.92 19.31 -18.80
N GLU A 48 54.18 18.22 -18.92
CA GLU A 48 54.22 17.33 -20.09
C GLU A 48 52.84 16.67 -20.30
N LEU A 49 52.53 16.23 -21.53
CA LEU A 49 51.29 15.51 -21.82
C LEU A 49 51.45 14.03 -21.45
N ALA A 50 50.64 13.54 -20.51
CA ALA A 50 50.47 12.12 -20.25
C ALA A 50 49.04 11.69 -20.65
N LEU A 51 48.93 10.95 -21.76
CA LEU A 51 47.73 10.18 -22.09
C LEU A 51 47.90 8.77 -21.51
N GLY A 52 47.12 8.42 -20.49
CA GLY A 52 47.06 7.04 -20.00
C GLY A 52 46.63 6.90 -18.54
N GLU A 53 45.59 6.08 -18.34
CA GLU A 53 45.38 5.19 -17.18
C GLU A 53 45.23 5.89 -15.80
N GLY A 54 43.99 5.96 -15.29
CA GLY A 54 43.73 6.56 -13.98
C GLY A 54 42.27 6.86 -13.63
N LEU A 55 41.30 6.12 -14.18
CA LEU A 55 39.93 6.19 -13.67
C LEU A 55 39.86 5.41 -12.35
N GLY A 56 39.97 6.12 -11.23
CA GLY A 56 39.46 5.62 -9.95
C GLY A 56 37.93 5.50 -10.00
N PRO A 57 37.31 4.81 -9.01
CA PRO A 57 35.86 4.70 -8.92
C PRO A 57 35.19 6.08 -9.05
N GLN A 58 34.31 6.23 -10.04
CA GLN A 58 33.53 7.45 -10.22
C GLN A 58 32.20 7.28 -9.49
N GLN A 59 31.99 8.17 -8.51
CA GLN A 59 30.77 8.33 -7.73
C GLN A 59 29.50 8.04 -8.55
N ALA A 60 28.92 6.85 -8.37
CA ALA A 60 27.75 6.40 -9.10
C ALA A 60 26.49 7.17 -8.67
N LYS A 61 26.18 8.26 -9.39
CA LYS A 61 24.85 8.88 -9.34
C LYS A 61 23.89 8.07 -10.19
N VAL A 62 22.97 7.36 -9.54
CA VAL A 62 21.98 6.50 -10.19
C VAL A 62 20.60 7.10 -9.99
N CYS A 63 19.91 7.38 -11.09
CA CYS A 63 18.54 7.89 -11.08
C CYS A 63 17.54 6.74 -10.94
N ALA A 64 16.28 7.04 -10.62
CA ALA A 64 15.21 6.09 -10.87
C ALA A 64 15.01 5.92 -12.38
N ASP A 65 14.71 4.71 -12.82
CA ASP A 65 14.48 4.38 -14.25
C ASP A 65 13.01 4.56 -14.68
N GLY A 66 12.11 4.83 -13.74
CA GLY A 66 10.66 4.95 -13.98
C GLY A 66 9.94 5.80 -12.93
N GLU A 67 8.76 5.34 -12.50
CA GLU A 67 8.00 5.95 -11.40
C GLU A 67 8.71 5.72 -10.04
N THR A 68 8.37 6.55 -9.05
CA THR A 68 8.85 6.41 -7.67
C THR A 68 7.73 6.63 -6.67
N LEU A 69 7.44 5.65 -5.83
CA LEU A 69 6.47 5.79 -4.75
C LEU A 69 7.04 6.51 -3.53
N PHE A 70 6.20 7.32 -2.89
CA PHE A 70 6.55 8.03 -1.66
C PHE A 70 6.31 7.18 -0.41
N GLY A 71 7.26 7.22 0.52
CA GLY A 71 7.15 6.60 1.83
C GLY A 71 7.97 7.32 2.89
N ILE A 72 7.95 6.80 4.11
CA ILE A 72 8.58 7.41 5.28
C ILE A 72 9.38 6.39 6.10
N ASP A 73 10.16 6.87 7.05
CA ASP A 73 10.65 6.03 8.14
C ASP A 73 10.48 6.72 9.49
N VAL A 74 10.23 5.93 10.54
CA VAL A 74 9.76 6.43 11.84
C VAL A 74 10.29 5.63 13.04
N SER A 75 10.31 6.31 14.18
CA SER A 75 10.75 5.82 15.48
C SER A 75 9.95 6.50 16.61
N TYR A 76 10.33 6.33 17.88
CA TYR A 76 9.72 7.10 18.97
C TYR A 76 9.87 8.62 18.82
N TYR A 77 10.83 9.13 18.05
CA TYR A 77 11.04 10.57 17.87
C TYR A 77 9.83 11.27 17.22
N GLN A 78 9.09 10.56 16.36
CA GLN A 78 7.86 11.05 15.71
C GLN A 78 6.62 11.00 16.64
N GLY A 79 6.72 10.41 17.84
CA GLY A 79 5.72 10.50 18.90
C GLY A 79 4.48 9.62 18.70
N ASP A 80 3.31 10.24 18.67
CA ASP A 80 2.02 9.57 18.40
C ASP A 80 1.56 9.92 16.98
N ILE A 81 1.45 8.88 16.14
CA ILE A 81 1.19 9.00 14.69
C ILE A 81 -0.27 8.62 14.37
N ASP A 82 -0.93 9.47 13.60
CA ASP A 82 -2.27 9.22 13.03
C ASP A 82 -2.12 8.58 11.64
N TRP A 83 -1.92 7.27 11.62
CA TRP A 83 -1.59 6.50 10.41
C TRP A 83 -2.62 6.58 9.28
N GLN A 84 -3.89 6.81 9.61
CA GLN A 84 -4.95 7.03 8.62
C GLN A 84 -4.77 8.37 7.88
N LYS A 85 -4.27 9.41 8.56
CA LYS A 85 -3.86 10.66 7.88
C LYS A 85 -2.58 10.48 7.07
N VAL A 86 -1.64 9.66 7.54
CA VAL A 86 -0.38 9.36 6.83
C VAL A 86 -0.67 8.68 5.48
N ALA A 87 -1.56 7.67 5.46
CA ALA A 87 -2.02 7.04 4.23
C ALA A 87 -2.77 8.01 3.31
N GLY A 88 -3.64 8.86 3.89
CA GLY A 88 -4.37 9.91 3.17
C GLY A 88 -3.49 11.00 2.55
N ASP A 89 -2.28 11.21 3.06
CA ASP A 89 -1.26 12.12 2.50
C ASP A 89 -0.39 11.46 1.41
N GLY A 90 -0.70 10.22 1.03
CA GLY A 90 -0.12 9.52 -0.13
C GLY A 90 1.01 8.55 0.17
N VAL A 91 1.40 8.37 1.44
CA VAL A 91 2.42 7.38 1.86
C VAL A 91 2.00 5.96 1.48
N LYS A 92 2.90 5.21 0.84
CA LYS A 92 2.66 3.81 0.39
C LYS A 92 3.36 2.75 1.22
N TYR A 93 4.51 3.08 1.78
CA TYR A 93 5.28 2.21 2.67
C TYR A 93 5.89 3.01 3.82
N ALA A 94 6.22 2.33 4.91
CA ALA A 94 6.92 2.91 6.05
C ALA A 94 7.91 1.91 6.65
N TRP A 95 9.14 2.34 6.93
CA TRP A 95 10.06 1.57 7.78
C TRP A 95 9.98 2.03 9.24
N ILE A 96 9.88 1.07 10.16
CA ILE A 96 9.55 1.33 11.56
C ILE A 96 10.65 0.76 12.44
N ARG A 97 11.27 1.58 13.29
CA ARG A 97 12.38 1.13 14.14
C ARG A 97 11.90 0.15 15.21
N VAL A 98 12.55 -1.01 15.28
CA VAL A 98 12.39 -1.97 16.38
C VAL A 98 13.27 -1.56 17.56
N SER A 99 14.55 -1.33 17.33
CA SER A 99 15.56 -1.12 18.38
C SER A 99 16.83 -0.44 17.87
N HIS A 100 17.63 0.05 18.83
CA HIS A 100 19.04 0.36 18.66
C HIS A 100 19.85 -0.71 19.40
N SER A 101 20.50 -1.58 18.61
CA SER A 101 21.17 -2.79 19.07
C SER A 101 20.27 -3.62 20.01
N THR A 102 20.85 -4.32 20.99
CA THR A 102 20.13 -4.88 22.15
C THR A 102 20.04 -3.90 23.32
N GLN A 103 20.40 -2.63 23.12
CA GLN A 103 20.57 -1.65 24.20
C GLN A 103 19.31 -0.82 24.44
N PHE A 104 18.53 -0.52 23.40
CA PHE A 104 17.29 0.25 23.50
C PHE A 104 16.20 -0.31 22.57
N LEU A 105 15.10 -0.80 23.14
CA LEU A 105 13.88 -1.15 22.41
C LEU A 105 13.06 0.13 22.14
N ASP A 106 12.58 0.33 20.92
CA ASP A 106 11.80 1.52 20.58
C ASP A 106 10.38 1.44 21.18
N PRO A 107 10.00 2.33 22.12
CA PRO A 107 8.74 2.25 22.84
C PRO A 107 7.50 2.56 21.98
N LYS A 108 7.69 2.94 20.70
CA LYS A 108 6.61 3.12 19.73
C LYS A 108 6.51 2.01 18.69
N PHE A 109 7.46 1.06 18.63
CA PHE A 109 7.53 0.01 17.61
C PHE A 109 6.19 -0.70 17.37
N GLN A 110 5.67 -1.40 18.39
CA GLN A 110 4.44 -2.20 18.30
C GLN A 110 3.20 -1.34 17.98
N GLN A 111 3.14 -0.10 18.48
CA GLN A 111 2.06 0.85 18.18
C GLN A 111 2.10 1.30 16.71
N ASN A 112 3.29 1.57 16.19
CA ASN A 112 3.50 2.04 14.83
C ASN A 112 3.31 0.93 13.79
N LEU A 113 3.82 -0.28 14.04
CA LEU A 113 3.68 -1.42 13.14
C LEU A 113 2.21 -1.80 12.92
N ALA A 114 1.46 -1.98 14.02
CA ALA A 114 0.03 -2.24 13.94
C ALA A 114 -0.75 -1.07 13.31
N GLY A 115 -0.33 0.18 13.56
CA GLY A 115 -0.95 1.38 13.00
C GLY A 115 -0.76 1.52 11.48
N ALA A 116 0.44 1.24 10.97
CA ALA A 116 0.76 1.30 9.55
C ALA A 116 0.03 0.20 8.76
N ARG A 117 0.10 -1.06 9.23
CA ARG A 117 -0.65 -2.19 8.64
C ARG A 117 -2.16 -1.90 8.60
N ALA A 118 -2.73 -1.41 9.70
CA ALA A 118 -4.15 -1.06 9.78
C ALA A 118 -4.55 0.20 8.97
N ALA A 119 -3.60 0.89 8.33
CA ALA A 119 -3.83 1.98 7.39
C ALA A 119 -3.55 1.59 5.92
N GLY A 120 -3.25 0.32 5.64
CA GLY A 120 -2.92 -0.15 4.28
C GLY A 120 -1.56 0.33 3.78
N ILE A 121 -0.63 0.66 4.70
CA ILE A 121 0.74 1.05 4.38
C ILE A 121 1.64 -0.18 4.52
N HIS A 122 2.44 -0.46 3.50
CA HIS A 122 3.41 -1.57 3.52
C HIS A 122 4.48 -1.33 4.57
N ALA A 123 4.47 -2.13 5.63
CA ALA A 123 5.29 -1.91 6.81
C ALA A 123 6.58 -2.73 6.75
N GLY A 124 7.72 -2.06 6.65
CA GLY A 124 9.03 -2.65 6.93
C GLY A 124 9.47 -2.35 8.36
N VAL A 125 10.42 -3.12 8.87
CA VAL A 125 11.01 -2.87 10.20
C VAL A 125 12.52 -2.75 10.12
N TYR A 126 13.13 -1.88 10.93
CA TYR A 126 14.58 -1.69 10.94
C TYR A 126 15.19 -1.75 12.35
N GLN A 127 16.46 -2.15 12.43
CA GLN A 127 17.26 -2.11 13.65
C GLN A 127 18.54 -1.31 13.38
N TYR A 128 18.75 -0.24 14.14
CA TYR A 128 20.01 0.50 14.15
C TYR A 128 21.08 -0.41 14.75
N PHE A 129 22.04 -0.82 13.92
CA PHE A 129 22.95 -1.93 14.21
C PHE A 129 24.27 -1.43 14.79
N GLU A 130 24.73 -2.03 15.89
CA GLU A 130 26.06 -1.75 16.47
C GLU A 130 27.04 -2.90 16.18
N PRO A 131 28.12 -2.68 15.40
CA PRO A 131 29.06 -3.72 15.00
C PRO A 131 30.06 -4.12 16.11
N THR A 132 29.97 -3.47 17.27
CA THR A 132 30.72 -3.78 18.50
C THR A 132 29.99 -4.78 19.39
N GLU A 133 28.69 -4.98 19.18
CA GLU A 133 27.83 -5.89 19.94
C GLU A 133 27.57 -7.21 19.19
N ASP A 134 26.94 -8.19 19.85
CA ASP A 134 26.65 -9.50 19.24
C ASP A 134 25.58 -9.36 18.12
N PRO A 135 25.89 -9.65 16.85
CA PRO A 135 24.95 -9.49 15.74
C PRO A 135 23.79 -10.48 15.80
N ILE A 136 23.99 -11.66 16.39
CA ILE A 136 22.95 -12.68 16.57
C ILE A 136 22.03 -12.30 17.72
N ALA A 137 22.54 -11.69 18.79
CA ALA A 137 21.70 -11.14 19.86
C ALA A 137 20.83 -9.98 19.35
N GLN A 138 21.40 -9.08 18.53
CA GLN A 138 20.67 -8.01 17.86
C GLN A 138 19.56 -8.56 16.94
N ALA A 139 19.90 -9.48 16.03
CA ALA A 139 18.96 -10.11 15.12
C ALA A 139 17.81 -10.84 15.85
N ASN A 140 18.11 -11.58 16.92
CA ASN A 140 17.06 -12.24 17.72
C ASN A 140 16.12 -11.23 18.38
N LEU A 141 16.60 -10.09 18.91
CA LEU A 141 15.71 -9.06 19.46
C LEU A 141 14.76 -8.49 18.39
N LEU A 142 15.24 -8.29 17.16
CA LEU A 142 14.36 -7.85 16.07
C LEU A 142 13.30 -8.92 15.75
N LEU A 143 13.69 -10.20 15.67
CA LEU A 143 12.79 -11.31 15.34
C LEU A 143 11.77 -11.59 16.45
N ASP A 144 12.16 -11.52 17.73
CA ASP A 144 11.28 -11.75 18.89
C ASP A 144 10.20 -10.65 19.02
N GLU A 145 10.52 -9.41 18.67
CA GLU A 145 9.58 -8.27 18.69
C GLU A 145 8.71 -8.20 17.43
N LEU A 146 9.29 -8.44 16.24
CA LEU A 146 8.56 -8.49 14.97
C LEU A 146 7.54 -9.64 14.93
N GLY A 147 7.92 -10.80 15.47
CA GLY A 147 7.17 -12.04 15.29
C GLY A 147 7.23 -12.56 13.85
N PRO A 148 6.23 -13.34 13.38
CA PRO A 148 6.13 -13.71 11.98
C PRO A 148 5.77 -12.49 11.12
N LEU A 149 6.34 -12.41 9.93
CA LEU A 149 5.94 -11.44 8.91
C LEU A 149 4.53 -11.75 8.40
N GLU A 150 3.75 -10.69 8.21
CA GLU A 150 2.37 -10.73 7.71
C GLU A 150 2.32 -10.32 6.21
N PRO A 151 1.31 -10.76 5.44
CA PRO A 151 1.21 -10.39 4.03
C PRO A 151 1.18 -8.88 3.79
N GLY A 152 2.09 -8.39 2.94
CA GLY A 152 2.28 -6.97 2.66
C GLY A 152 3.33 -6.28 3.52
N ASP A 153 3.98 -6.96 4.47
CA ASP A 153 5.18 -6.44 5.15
C ASP A 153 6.37 -6.36 4.19
N LEU A 154 7.26 -5.38 4.40
CA LEU A 154 8.57 -5.37 3.74
C LEU A 154 9.59 -6.17 4.57
N PRO A 155 10.55 -6.88 3.94
CA PRO A 155 11.62 -7.59 4.63
C PRO A 155 12.37 -6.71 5.64
N PRO A 156 12.87 -7.28 6.75
CA PRO A 156 13.59 -6.51 7.75
C PRO A 156 14.83 -5.80 7.20
N MET A 157 15.22 -4.73 7.88
CA MET A 157 16.27 -3.83 7.46
C MET A 157 17.39 -3.74 8.51
N ILE A 158 18.64 -3.94 8.08
CA ILE A 158 19.82 -3.57 8.88
C ILE A 158 20.21 -2.13 8.58
N ASP A 159 20.17 -1.28 9.61
CA ASP A 159 20.60 0.11 9.52
C ASP A 159 22.09 0.20 9.90
N VAL A 160 22.93 0.45 8.89
CA VAL A 160 24.39 0.43 8.94
C VAL A 160 24.93 1.86 8.90
N GLU A 161 24.64 2.63 9.96
CA GLU A 161 25.25 3.94 10.21
C GLU A 161 25.89 4.14 11.60
N ALA A 162 26.00 3.07 12.41
CA ALA A 162 26.59 2.99 13.76
C ALA A 162 27.62 4.06 14.12
N ALA A 163 27.53 4.68 15.30
CA ALA A 163 28.55 5.63 15.77
C ALA A 163 29.92 4.96 15.96
N ASP A 164 29.93 3.77 16.57
CA ASP A 164 31.13 3.03 16.93
C ASP A 164 31.77 2.30 15.72
N LYS A 165 33.11 2.25 15.68
CA LYS A 165 33.87 1.80 14.50
C LYS A 165 34.75 0.59 14.78
N VAL A 166 34.38 -0.57 14.22
CA VAL A 166 35.28 -1.71 14.06
C VAL A 166 36.10 -1.59 12.76
N ASN A 167 37.00 -2.55 12.51
CA ASN A 167 37.69 -2.62 11.21
C ASN A 167 36.78 -3.21 10.13
N LYS A 168 36.97 -2.82 8.86
CA LYS A 168 36.11 -3.18 7.73
C LYS A 168 35.74 -4.67 7.62
N ALA A 169 36.70 -5.56 7.84
CA ALA A 169 36.46 -7.00 7.75
C ALA A 169 35.55 -7.49 8.89
N ALA A 170 35.81 -7.04 10.13
CA ALA A 170 34.94 -7.34 11.26
C ALA A 170 33.53 -6.72 11.11
N TYR A 171 33.41 -5.56 10.46
CA TYR A 171 32.10 -4.96 10.16
C TYR A 171 31.33 -5.83 9.16
N ALA A 172 31.96 -6.22 8.04
CA ALA A 172 31.36 -7.12 7.08
C ALA A 172 30.99 -8.48 7.71
N ASP A 173 31.85 -9.05 8.55
CA ASP A 173 31.56 -10.31 9.26
C ASP A 173 30.37 -10.20 10.21
N ALA A 174 30.19 -9.06 10.89
CA ALA A 174 29.05 -8.81 11.77
C ALA A 174 27.74 -8.56 10.99
N ILE A 175 27.81 -7.77 9.91
CA ILE A 175 26.69 -7.55 8.97
C ILE A 175 26.22 -8.88 8.38
N ARG A 176 27.13 -9.70 7.86
CA ARG A 176 26.81 -11.02 7.29
C ARG A 176 26.12 -11.92 8.31
N ALA A 177 26.65 -11.99 9.54
CA ALA A 177 26.06 -12.81 10.60
C ALA A 177 24.63 -12.38 10.96
N TRP A 178 24.32 -11.08 10.92
CA TRP A 178 22.96 -10.57 11.09
C TRP A 178 22.06 -10.93 9.91
N LEU A 179 22.52 -10.66 8.67
CA LEU A 179 21.76 -10.92 7.43
C LEU A 179 21.43 -12.40 7.25
N ASP A 180 22.44 -13.28 7.38
CA ASP A 180 22.28 -14.73 7.28
C ASP A 180 21.25 -15.26 8.29
N HIS A 181 21.24 -14.72 9.52
CA HIS A 181 20.35 -15.15 10.60
C HIS A 181 18.90 -14.66 10.39
N VAL A 182 18.71 -13.41 9.95
CA VAL A 182 17.37 -12.87 9.66
C VAL A 182 16.77 -13.48 8.39
N GLU A 183 17.56 -13.69 7.32
CA GLU A 183 17.09 -14.36 6.10
C GLU A 183 16.72 -15.82 6.39
N ALA A 184 17.50 -16.54 7.19
CA ALA A 184 17.20 -17.92 7.59
C ALA A 184 16.00 -18.05 8.54
N ALA A 185 15.67 -17.02 9.32
CA ALA A 185 14.54 -17.02 10.24
C ALA A 185 13.22 -16.60 9.57
N THR A 186 13.27 -15.64 8.64
CA THR A 186 12.08 -15.09 7.97
C THR A 186 11.78 -15.74 6.61
N GLY A 187 12.78 -16.33 5.96
CA GLY A 187 12.71 -16.73 4.55
C GLY A 187 12.75 -15.55 3.56
N ALA A 188 12.87 -14.32 4.06
CA ALA A 188 12.81 -13.09 3.29
C ALA A 188 14.16 -12.37 3.31
N ARG A 189 14.60 -11.89 2.15
CA ARG A 189 15.90 -11.24 1.99
C ARG A 189 15.93 -9.87 2.68
N PRO A 190 16.76 -9.66 3.72
CA PRO A 190 16.81 -8.37 4.40
C PRO A 190 17.40 -7.30 3.50
N PHE A 191 16.92 -6.07 3.66
CA PHE A 191 17.49 -4.89 3.01
C PHE A 191 18.71 -4.37 3.80
N ILE A 192 19.51 -3.50 3.19
CA ILE A 192 20.61 -2.75 3.85
C ILE A 192 20.39 -1.23 3.68
N TYR A 193 20.41 -0.49 4.79
CA TYR A 193 20.40 0.97 4.83
C TYR A 193 21.79 1.48 5.19
N THR A 194 22.26 2.49 4.46
CA THR A 194 23.52 3.20 4.76
C THR A 194 23.65 4.48 3.93
N GLY A 195 24.61 5.34 4.26
CA GLY A 195 25.04 6.44 3.39
C GLY A 195 26.30 6.10 2.58
N TYR A 196 26.42 6.60 1.34
CA TYR A 196 27.56 6.32 0.43
C TYR A 196 28.94 6.41 1.10
N TYR A 197 29.21 7.53 1.77
CA TYR A 197 30.51 7.77 2.42
C TYR A 197 30.72 6.82 3.60
N TYR A 198 29.64 6.48 4.32
CA TYR A 198 29.68 5.53 5.42
C TYR A 198 30.11 4.15 4.92
N TRP A 199 29.41 3.61 3.92
CA TRP A 199 29.78 2.32 3.33
C TRP A 199 31.20 2.33 2.81
N LYS A 200 31.56 3.33 1.97
CA LYS A 200 32.88 3.44 1.37
C LYS A 200 34.01 3.45 2.41
N ASP A 201 33.83 4.14 3.54
CA ASP A 201 34.91 4.35 4.52
C ASP A 201 34.92 3.32 5.68
N TYR A 202 33.77 2.74 6.07
CA TYR A 202 33.68 1.81 7.21
C TYR A 202 33.35 0.35 6.86
N VAL A 203 32.77 0.07 5.69
CA VAL A 203 32.49 -1.29 5.21
C VAL A 203 33.21 -1.49 3.88
N GLY A 204 32.57 -1.18 2.75
CA GLY A 204 33.23 -0.99 1.46
C GLY A 204 33.68 -2.28 0.78
N THR A 205 32.90 -3.34 0.97
CA THR A 205 32.94 -4.59 0.21
C THR A 205 31.77 -4.64 -0.79
N ASP A 206 31.90 -5.48 -1.81
CA ASP A 206 30.87 -5.86 -2.80
C ASP A 206 30.07 -7.12 -2.39
N GLU A 207 30.42 -7.74 -1.26
CA GLU A 207 29.81 -8.99 -0.76
C GLU A 207 28.28 -8.97 -0.61
N PHE A 208 27.66 -7.79 -0.44
CA PHE A 208 26.25 -7.63 -0.09
C PHE A 208 25.39 -7.04 -1.22
N ILE A 209 25.90 -6.99 -2.46
CA ILE A 209 25.17 -6.37 -3.61
C ILE A 209 23.86 -7.07 -3.98
N ASP A 210 23.70 -8.35 -3.59
CA ASP A 210 22.48 -9.12 -3.80
C ASP A 210 21.39 -8.79 -2.75
N HIS A 211 21.64 -7.90 -1.79
CA HIS A 211 20.63 -7.35 -0.87
C HIS A 211 20.10 -6.00 -1.38
N PRO A 212 18.78 -5.73 -1.30
CA PRO A 212 18.23 -4.44 -1.72
C PRO A 212 18.77 -3.26 -0.88
N LEU A 213 19.20 -2.20 -1.57
CA LEU A 213 19.80 -1.01 -0.97
C LEU A 213 18.74 0.07 -0.72
N TRP A 214 18.66 0.55 0.54
CA TRP A 214 18.04 1.83 0.90
C TRP A 214 19.15 2.86 1.13
N ILE A 215 19.29 3.85 0.24
CA ILE A 215 20.41 4.82 0.27
C ILE A 215 20.04 6.11 1.03
N ALA A 216 20.84 6.46 2.04
CA ALA A 216 20.77 7.77 2.69
C ALA A 216 21.52 8.83 1.87
N ASN A 217 20.79 9.74 1.21
CA ASN A 217 21.40 10.87 0.51
C ASN A 217 20.43 12.06 0.38
N TYR A 218 20.55 13.05 1.28
CA TYR A 218 19.59 14.17 1.40
C TYR A 218 19.63 15.15 0.22
N ASN A 219 18.92 14.76 -0.84
CA ASN A 219 18.85 15.37 -2.16
C ASN A 219 17.67 14.69 -2.88
N PRO A 220 16.59 15.37 -3.28
CA PRO A 220 15.44 14.76 -3.95
C PRO A 220 15.68 14.40 -5.43
N GLY A 221 16.86 14.69 -5.98
CA GLY A 221 17.30 14.16 -7.27
C GLY A 221 18.08 12.85 -7.12
N CYS A 222 18.61 12.33 -8.23
CA CYS A 222 19.32 11.03 -8.26
C CYS A 222 20.38 10.88 -7.15
N PRO A 223 20.26 9.88 -6.26
CA PRO A 223 21.21 9.66 -5.17
C PRO A 223 22.57 9.20 -5.66
N LEU A 224 23.57 9.34 -4.79
CA LEU A 224 24.87 8.70 -4.92
C LEU A 224 24.86 7.37 -4.15
N ILE A 225 24.99 6.24 -4.85
CA ILE A 225 25.05 4.88 -4.27
C ILE A 225 26.49 4.34 -4.23
N PRO A 226 26.83 3.38 -3.35
CA PRO A 226 28.15 2.75 -3.36
C PRO A 226 28.35 1.97 -4.66
N ASP A 227 29.52 2.14 -5.29
CA ASP A 227 29.79 1.74 -6.70
C ASP A 227 29.68 0.22 -7.00
N TYR A 228 29.36 -0.60 -6.00
CA TYR A 228 29.14 -2.04 -6.11
C TYR A 228 27.68 -2.39 -6.42
N TRP A 229 26.71 -1.62 -5.90
CA TRP A 229 25.30 -1.88 -6.19
C TRP A 229 24.95 -1.40 -7.60
N PRO A 230 24.15 -2.17 -8.36
CA PRO A 230 23.70 -1.76 -9.69
C PRO A 230 22.66 -0.62 -9.63
N THR A 231 21.86 -0.58 -8.56
CA THR A 231 20.83 0.44 -8.31
C THR A 231 20.46 0.50 -6.82
N TRP A 232 19.64 1.47 -6.45
CA TRP A 232 18.95 1.55 -5.16
C TRP A 232 17.49 1.11 -5.31
N LYS A 233 16.91 0.56 -4.24
CA LYS A 233 15.48 0.19 -4.16
C LYS A 233 14.66 1.20 -3.35
N ALA A 234 15.27 1.80 -2.32
CA ALA A 234 14.73 2.98 -1.63
C ALA A 234 15.79 4.07 -1.43
N HIS A 235 15.37 5.31 -1.21
CA HIS A 235 16.24 6.48 -1.09
C HIS A 235 15.68 7.50 -0.10
N GLN A 236 16.36 7.66 1.05
CA GLN A 236 16.06 8.70 2.03
C GLN A 236 16.64 10.03 1.54
N PHE A 237 15.75 10.95 1.16
CA PHE A 237 16.11 12.17 0.45
C PHE A 237 15.96 13.45 1.28
N CYS A 238 15.38 13.37 2.47
CA CYS A 238 15.04 14.52 3.33
C CYS A 238 14.75 14.06 4.76
N ASP A 239 15.44 14.64 5.74
CA ASP A 239 15.23 14.56 7.20
C ASP A 239 14.13 15.54 7.69
N CYS A 240 13.23 15.89 6.78
CA CYS A 240 12.61 17.22 6.74
C CYS A 240 11.18 17.25 6.19
N GLY A 241 10.56 16.08 6.02
CA GLY A 241 9.19 15.94 5.53
C GLY A 241 8.15 16.50 6.49
N SER A 242 6.94 16.77 5.99
CA SER A 242 5.85 17.36 6.76
C SER A 242 4.54 16.66 6.39
N ILE A 243 4.31 15.49 6.99
CA ILE A 243 3.23 14.57 6.62
C ILE A 243 2.04 14.68 7.59
N ALA A 244 0.83 14.68 7.05
CA ALA A 244 -0.41 14.74 7.81
C ALA A 244 -0.50 13.55 8.79
N GLY A 245 -0.70 13.86 10.08
CA GLY A 245 -0.76 12.86 11.14
C GLY A 245 0.54 12.65 11.93
N ILE A 246 1.65 13.26 11.51
CA ILE A 246 2.91 13.29 12.25
C ILE A 246 3.18 14.71 12.78
N GLN A 247 3.81 14.83 13.96
CA GLN A 247 4.14 16.13 14.57
C GLN A 247 5.62 16.47 14.44
N GLY A 248 5.94 17.41 13.55
CA GLY A 248 7.31 17.85 13.29
C GLY A 248 7.86 17.26 11.99
N PRO A 249 9.20 17.26 11.81
CA PRO A 249 9.82 16.66 10.64
C PRO A 249 9.68 15.13 10.66
N VAL A 250 9.60 14.53 9.47
CA VAL A 250 9.70 13.07 9.28
C VAL A 250 10.61 12.74 8.11
N ASP A 251 11.38 11.68 8.28
CA ASP A 251 12.31 11.15 7.29
C ASP A 251 11.54 10.60 6.07
N SER A 252 11.97 11.02 4.89
CA SER A 252 11.19 11.00 3.66
C SER A 252 11.90 10.24 2.56
N ASN A 253 11.20 9.27 1.97
CA ASN A 253 11.77 8.25 1.11
C ASN A 253 11.08 8.18 -0.26
N ASN A 254 11.89 7.92 -1.29
CA ASN A 254 11.42 7.48 -2.61
C ASN A 254 11.75 6.00 -2.79
N TRP A 255 10.81 5.23 -3.32
CA TRP A 255 11.01 3.86 -3.80
C TRP A 255 11.38 3.90 -5.28
N ASN A 256 12.23 2.98 -5.76
CA ASN A 256 12.63 2.89 -7.17
C ASN A 256 11.77 1.84 -7.89
N GLY A 257 10.56 2.24 -8.28
CA GLY A 257 9.52 1.38 -8.81
C GLY A 257 8.12 1.97 -8.62
N ASP A 258 7.15 1.34 -9.28
CA ASP A 258 5.72 1.57 -9.09
C ASP A 258 5.15 0.67 -7.98
N MET A 259 3.82 0.55 -7.90
CA MET A 259 3.16 -0.28 -6.88
C MET A 259 3.38 -1.79 -7.10
N ALA A 260 3.54 -2.26 -8.34
CA ALA A 260 3.78 -3.67 -8.61
C ALA A 260 5.21 -4.07 -8.18
N ASP A 261 6.20 -3.22 -8.46
CA ASP A 261 7.57 -3.41 -7.99
C ASP A 261 7.68 -3.33 -6.46
N LEU A 262 6.91 -2.44 -5.79
CA LEU A 262 6.82 -2.42 -4.33
C LEU A 262 6.29 -3.75 -3.77
N LEU A 263 5.27 -4.33 -4.40
CA LEU A 263 4.60 -5.54 -3.94
C LEU A 263 5.43 -6.82 -4.17
N ASP A 264 6.18 -6.89 -5.28
CA ASP A 264 7.20 -7.94 -5.55
C ASP A 264 8.27 -8.03 -4.45
N HIS A 265 8.48 -6.94 -3.69
CA HIS A 265 9.40 -6.90 -2.56
C HIS A 265 8.76 -7.15 -1.19
N THR A 266 7.45 -7.42 -1.10
CA THR A 266 6.78 -7.70 0.19
C THR A 266 6.74 -9.19 0.53
N VAL A 267 6.81 -9.52 1.82
CA VAL A 267 6.54 -10.88 2.32
C VAL A 267 5.05 -11.11 2.32
N GLY A 268 4.61 -12.25 1.78
CA GLY A 268 3.21 -12.42 1.39
C GLY A 268 2.79 -11.57 0.19
N GLY A 269 3.74 -10.91 -0.50
CA GLY A 269 3.57 -10.61 -1.91
C GLY A 269 3.53 -11.93 -2.69
N ALA A 270 2.35 -12.27 -3.23
CA ALA A 270 2.08 -13.43 -4.07
C ALA A 270 2.63 -14.79 -3.59
N VAL A 271 1.99 -15.38 -2.57
CA VAL A 271 2.36 -16.70 -2.01
C VAL A 271 1.44 -17.82 -2.54
N CYS A 272 1.34 -17.87 -3.87
CA CYS A 272 0.47 -18.75 -4.66
C CYS A 272 0.41 -20.22 -4.19
N GLY A 273 -0.68 -20.56 -3.50
CA GLY A 273 -1.00 -21.85 -2.89
C GLY A 273 -1.45 -21.79 -1.41
N ASP A 274 -1.64 -20.60 -0.83
CA ASP A 274 -2.04 -20.35 0.57
C ASP A 274 -3.55 -20.38 0.82
N GLY A 275 -4.37 -20.02 -0.18
CA GLY A 275 -5.83 -19.96 -0.12
C GLY A 275 -6.44 -18.60 0.25
N LYS A 276 -5.71 -17.49 0.22
CA LYS A 276 -6.23 -16.12 0.43
C LYS A 276 -5.76 -15.16 -0.65
N CYS A 277 -6.68 -14.54 -1.38
CA CYS A 277 -6.38 -13.43 -2.30
C CYS A 277 -6.06 -12.14 -1.52
N VAL A 278 -4.84 -11.60 -1.61
CA VAL A 278 -4.42 -10.38 -0.91
C VAL A 278 -3.84 -9.29 -1.83
N PHE A 279 -3.66 -8.07 -1.32
CA PHE A 279 -3.20 -6.93 -2.12
C PHE A 279 -1.77 -7.14 -2.65
N GLY A 280 -1.62 -7.19 -3.98
CA GLY A 280 -0.39 -7.59 -4.69
C GLY A 280 -0.53 -8.90 -5.46
N GLU A 281 -1.60 -9.64 -5.22
CA GLU A 281 -1.95 -10.85 -5.96
C GLU A 281 -3.01 -10.57 -7.03
N ASP A 282 -2.87 -11.24 -8.17
CA ASP A 282 -3.81 -11.19 -9.28
C ASP A 282 -3.91 -12.53 -10.02
N ALA A 283 -4.82 -12.58 -10.99
CA ALA A 283 -5.09 -13.73 -11.85
C ALA A 283 -3.89 -14.29 -12.65
N VAL A 284 -2.82 -13.51 -12.78
CA VAL A 284 -1.66 -13.77 -13.65
C VAL A 284 -0.45 -14.14 -12.80
N ASN A 285 -0.25 -13.49 -11.65
CA ASN A 285 0.85 -13.76 -10.72
C ASN A 285 0.52 -14.79 -9.63
N CYS A 286 -0.75 -14.89 -9.20
CA CYS A 286 -1.19 -15.73 -8.07
C CYS A 286 -2.49 -16.55 -8.34
N PRO A 287 -2.61 -17.26 -9.49
CA PRO A 287 -3.86 -17.91 -9.93
C PRO A 287 -4.41 -19.04 -9.03
N ALA A 288 -3.70 -19.44 -7.97
CA ALA A 288 -4.20 -20.41 -6.99
C ALA A 288 -5.03 -19.77 -5.87
N ASP A 289 -4.72 -18.52 -5.50
CA ASP A 289 -5.29 -17.85 -4.32
C ASP A 289 -6.10 -16.62 -4.70
N CYS A 290 -5.58 -15.81 -5.65
CA CYS A 290 -6.37 -14.97 -6.54
C CYS A 290 -6.54 -15.69 -7.89
N PRO A 291 -7.48 -16.66 -8.03
CA PRO A 291 -8.00 -16.96 -9.35
C PRO A 291 -8.61 -15.66 -9.95
N PRO A 292 -8.84 -15.57 -11.27
CA PRO A 292 -9.49 -14.42 -11.92
C PRO A 292 -10.96 -14.25 -11.52
N CYS A 293 -11.18 -13.90 -10.25
CA CYS A 293 -12.38 -14.14 -9.43
C CYS A 293 -13.08 -15.50 -9.63
N GLY A 294 -12.35 -16.49 -10.18
CA GLY A 294 -12.90 -17.70 -10.77
C GLY A 294 -13.22 -17.49 -12.26
N THR A 295 -12.56 -18.25 -13.13
CA THR A 295 -12.80 -18.15 -14.58
C THR A 295 -14.25 -18.55 -14.91
N ILE A 296 -15.02 -17.63 -15.47
CA ILE A 296 -16.42 -17.82 -15.88
C ILE A 296 -16.47 -19.02 -16.83
N PRO A 297 -17.15 -20.12 -16.45
CA PRO A 297 -17.09 -21.37 -17.19
C PRO A 297 -17.90 -21.28 -18.49
N PRO A 298 -17.76 -22.25 -19.40
CA PRO A 298 -18.41 -22.23 -20.72
C PRO A 298 -19.94 -22.09 -20.72
N HIS A 299 -20.62 -22.27 -19.59
CA HIS A 299 -22.07 -22.09 -19.44
C HIS A 299 -22.49 -20.73 -18.86
N GLY A 300 -21.53 -19.94 -18.34
CA GLY A 300 -21.81 -18.71 -17.58
C GLY A 300 -21.76 -18.91 -16.06
N ALA A 301 -21.96 -17.82 -15.31
CA ALA A 301 -21.95 -17.78 -13.84
C ALA A 301 -22.75 -16.58 -13.32
N THR A 302 -23.16 -16.64 -12.05
CA THR A 302 -23.56 -15.46 -11.27
C THR A 302 -22.33 -14.92 -10.53
N ILE A 303 -22.24 -13.60 -10.38
CA ILE A 303 -21.17 -12.88 -9.69
C ILE A 303 -21.85 -11.88 -8.75
N ASP A 304 -21.61 -11.99 -7.44
CA ASP A 304 -22.25 -11.23 -6.37
C ASP A 304 -21.49 -9.91 -6.05
N ASP A 305 -22.08 -8.96 -5.30
CA ASP A 305 -21.32 -7.80 -4.80
C ASP A 305 -20.35 -8.16 -3.66
N GLY A 306 -20.57 -9.30 -3.01
CA GLY A 306 -19.62 -9.91 -2.07
C GLY A 306 -18.49 -10.71 -2.73
N ASP A 307 -18.53 -10.96 -4.04
CA ASP A 307 -17.52 -11.74 -4.75
C ASP A 307 -16.26 -10.92 -5.10
N ALA A 308 -15.11 -11.60 -5.18
CA ALA A 308 -13.82 -10.98 -5.53
C ALA A 308 -13.75 -10.40 -6.97
N CYS A 309 -14.81 -10.53 -7.78
CA CYS A 309 -14.93 -9.79 -9.04
C CYS A 309 -15.35 -8.33 -8.83
N ALA A 310 -16.03 -8.01 -7.73
CA ALA A 310 -16.72 -6.74 -7.50
C ALA A 310 -15.81 -5.73 -6.78
N GLU A 311 -15.41 -4.69 -7.51
CA GLU A 311 -14.52 -3.63 -7.05
C GLU A 311 -15.34 -2.35 -6.75
N LEU A 312 -15.42 -1.93 -5.48
CA LEU A 312 -16.06 -0.67 -5.08
C LEU A 312 -15.04 0.48 -5.04
N TYR A 313 -15.34 1.58 -5.73
CA TYR A 313 -14.49 2.77 -5.83
C TYR A 313 -15.20 4.04 -5.35
N GLY A 314 -14.41 5.08 -5.06
CA GLY A 314 -14.87 6.36 -4.54
C GLY A 314 -14.54 6.56 -3.06
N ASP A 315 -15.20 7.51 -2.41
CA ASP A 315 -15.02 7.74 -0.97
C ASP A 315 -15.89 6.75 -0.16
N PRO A 316 -15.31 5.93 0.74
CA PRO A 316 -16.05 4.98 1.56
C PRO A 316 -17.20 5.60 2.39
N GLN A 317 -17.17 6.91 2.67
CA GLN A 317 -18.23 7.57 3.45
C GLN A 317 -19.57 7.70 2.69
N TYR A 318 -19.57 7.53 1.36
CA TYR A 318 -20.78 7.58 0.54
C TYR A 318 -21.32 6.20 0.15
N TRP A 319 -20.54 5.13 0.37
CA TRP A 319 -21.03 3.76 0.27
C TRP A 319 -21.97 3.39 1.42
N ARG A 320 -23.00 2.62 1.10
CA ARG A 320 -23.95 2.00 2.03
C ARG A 320 -23.95 0.51 1.78
N HIS A 321 -24.18 -0.27 2.83
CA HIS A 321 -24.30 -1.73 2.76
C HIS A 321 -25.53 -2.17 3.55
N GLU A 322 -26.28 -3.11 3.00
CA GLU A 322 -27.53 -3.63 3.57
C GLU A 322 -27.54 -5.16 3.52
N THR A 323 -28.30 -5.79 4.42
CA THR A 323 -28.55 -7.25 4.37
C THR A 323 -29.88 -7.50 3.66
N ALA A 324 -29.83 -7.30 2.34
CA ALA A 324 -30.89 -7.45 1.33
C ALA A 324 -30.22 -7.79 -0.01
N GLY A 325 -30.95 -7.85 -1.13
CA GLY A 325 -30.36 -8.07 -2.46
C GLY A 325 -30.14 -9.55 -2.80
N HIS A 326 -29.39 -9.81 -3.87
CA HIS A 326 -28.87 -11.15 -4.13
C HIS A 326 -27.83 -11.52 -3.05
N GLY A 327 -27.53 -12.81 -2.83
CA GLY A 327 -26.51 -13.23 -1.85
C GLY A 327 -26.78 -12.91 -0.36
N ASP A 328 -27.89 -12.24 -0.01
CA ASP A 328 -28.10 -11.48 1.24
C ASP A 328 -27.11 -10.28 1.42
N SER A 329 -26.55 -9.75 0.31
CA SER A 329 -25.67 -8.56 0.26
C SER A 329 -26.16 -7.54 -0.77
N LEU A 330 -25.91 -6.25 -0.47
CA LEU A 330 -26.20 -5.15 -1.37
C LEU A 330 -25.35 -3.94 -1.02
N TYR A 331 -24.71 -3.32 -2.01
CA TYR A 331 -24.16 -1.97 -1.88
C TYR A 331 -25.02 -0.92 -2.61
N TRP A 332 -25.08 0.28 -2.06
CA TRP A 332 -25.73 1.42 -2.70
C TRP A 332 -25.05 2.76 -2.40
N THR A 333 -25.29 3.74 -3.25
CA THR A 333 -24.90 5.14 -3.03
C THR A 333 -25.94 6.09 -3.65
N ASN A 334 -25.73 7.40 -3.55
CA ASN A 334 -26.65 8.40 -4.10
C ASN A 334 -26.25 8.78 -5.52
N ALA A 335 -27.22 8.92 -6.40
CA ALA A 335 -27.06 9.46 -7.75
C ALA A 335 -26.64 10.94 -7.71
N THR A 336 -25.76 11.36 -8.63
CA THR A 336 -25.22 12.73 -8.70
C THR A 336 -25.35 13.38 -10.08
N ASP A 337 -25.42 14.71 -10.09
CA ASP A 337 -25.43 15.57 -11.27
C ASP A 337 -24.02 16.10 -11.63
N PHE A 338 -22.97 15.40 -11.22
CA PHE A 338 -21.58 15.83 -11.36
C PHE A 338 -20.97 15.44 -12.72
N ASP A 339 -20.04 16.26 -13.23
CA ASP A 339 -19.31 16.00 -14.50
C ASP A 339 -18.48 14.69 -14.47
N THR A 340 -18.18 14.16 -13.28
CA THR A 340 -17.43 12.92 -13.04
C THR A 340 -18.04 12.17 -11.86
N PRO A 341 -18.01 10.82 -11.83
CA PRO A 341 -18.52 10.05 -10.71
C PRO A 341 -17.71 10.28 -9.42
N SER A 342 -18.40 10.25 -8.27
CA SER A 342 -17.76 10.27 -6.94
C SER A 342 -17.45 8.84 -6.51
N ASN A 343 -18.44 7.97 -6.65
CA ASN A 343 -18.44 6.56 -6.33
C ASN A 343 -18.92 5.74 -7.55
N TYR A 344 -18.37 4.54 -7.73
CA TYR A 344 -18.69 3.63 -8.84
C TYR A 344 -18.24 2.22 -8.49
N ALA A 345 -18.87 1.20 -9.10
CA ALA A 345 -18.38 -0.18 -9.01
C ALA A 345 -17.94 -0.72 -10.36
N VAL A 346 -17.08 -1.74 -10.33
CA VAL A 346 -16.63 -2.50 -11.48
C VAL A 346 -16.68 -3.99 -11.15
N TRP A 347 -17.44 -4.78 -11.91
CA TRP A 347 -17.30 -6.24 -11.91
C TRP A 347 -16.31 -6.66 -12.98
N ARG A 348 -15.23 -7.34 -12.60
CA ARG A 348 -14.28 -7.97 -13.52
C ARG A 348 -14.85 -9.26 -14.09
N LEU A 349 -14.66 -9.49 -15.38
CA LEU A 349 -15.17 -10.66 -16.09
C LEU A 349 -14.03 -11.37 -16.84
N PHE A 350 -13.81 -12.65 -16.55
CA PHE A 350 -12.74 -13.44 -17.16
C PHE A 350 -13.27 -14.80 -17.63
N PHE A 351 -13.33 -15.02 -18.95
CA PHE A 351 -14.01 -16.17 -19.54
C PHE A 351 -13.08 -17.34 -19.85
N ALA A 352 -13.59 -18.57 -19.70
CA ALA A 352 -12.87 -19.81 -20.01
C ALA A 352 -12.82 -20.10 -21.52
N GLU A 353 -13.83 -19.62 -22.25
CA GLU A 353 -13.98 -19.73 -23.70
C GLU A 353 -14.54 -18.41 -24.25
N SER A 354 -14.03 -17.96 -25.40
CA SER A 354 -14.66 -16.86 -26.13
C SER A 354 -16.06 -17.28 -26.60
N GLY A 355 -17.01 -16.34 -26.60
CA GLY A 355 -18.35 -16.57 -27.10
C GLY A 355 -19.34 -15.46 -26.74
N LEU A 356 -20.56 -15.62 -27.25
CA LEU A 356 -21.69 -14.77 -26.93
C LEU A 356 -22.27 -15.18 -25.56
N TYR A 357 -22.43 -14.21 -24.65
CA TYR A 357 -23.11 -14.40 -23.36
C TYR A 357 -24.20 -13.34 -23.20
N SER A 358 -25.37 -13.76 -22.72
CA SER A 358 -26.39 -12.88 -22.19
C SER A 358 -25.93 -12.38 -20.82
N LEU A 359 -26.06 -11.08 -20.57
CA LEU A 359 -25.67 -10.43 -19.32
C LEU A 359 -26.91 -9.80 -18.68
N ALA A 360 -27.12 -10.04 -17.39
CA ALA A 360 -28.14 -9.39 -16.57
C ALA A 360 -27.53 -8.84 -15.26
N ALA A 361 -28.23 -7.92 -14.61
CA ALA A 361 -27.88 -7.38 -13.30
C ALA A 361 -29.09 -7.47 -12.34
N TRP A 362 -28.86 -7.64 -11.04
CA TRP A 362 -29.92 -7.57 -10.03
C TRP A 362 -30.18 -6.11 -9.64
N VAL A 363 -31.42 -5.83 -9.24
CA VAL A 363 -31.86 -4.53 -8.69
C VAL A 363 -32.83 -4.81 -7.56
N GLU A 364 -32.46 -4.46 -6.33
CA GLU A 364 -33.27 -4.70 -5.13
C GLU A 364 -34.13 -3.48 -4.77
N GLN A 365 -35.44 -3.69 -4.56
CA GLN A 365 -36.32 -2.66 -4.00
C GLN A 365 -36.32 -2.72 -2.46
N PRO A 366 -36.27 -1.56 -1.76
CA PRO A 366 -36.53 -0.20 -2.24
C PRO A 366 -35.26 0.63 -2.53
N PHE A 367 -34.12 -0.01 -2.82
CA PHE A 367 -32.82 0.67 -2.88
C PHE A 367 -32.44 1.16 -4.28
N GLY A 368 -33.04 0.59 -5.34
CA GLY A 368 -32.88 1.06 -6.71
C GLY A 368 -33.93 2.13 -7.05
N GLU A 369 -33.58 3.42 -6.93
CA GLU A 369 -34.50 4.54 -7.21
C GLU A 369 -34.16 5.36 -8.47
N SER A 370 -32.93 5.26 -8.98
CA SER A 370 -32.48 6.03 -10.16
C SER A 370 -33.16 5.58 -11.46
N GLN A 371 -33.50 6.56 -12.31
CA GLN A 371 -34.11 6.36 -13.63
C GLN A 371 -33.11 6.51 -14.79
N ALA A 372 -31.85 6.85 -14.48
CA ALA A 372 -30.83 7.24 -15.45
C ALA A 372 -29.49 6.48 -15.27
N VAL A 373 -29.55 5.30 -14.67
CA VAL A 373 -28.38 4.44 -14.42
C VAL A 373 -27.74 4.00 -15.73
N ARG A 374 -26.41 3.92 -15.75
CA ARG A 374 -25.61 3.57 -16.94
C ARG A 374 -24.66 2.42 -16.62
N TYR A 375 -25.01 1.21 -17.03
CA TYR A 375 -24.07 0.10 -17.06
C TYR A 375 -23.19 0.25 -18.30
N VAL A 376 -21.87 0.25 -18.12
CA VAL A 376 -20.88 0.30 -19.21
C VAL A 376 -20.23 -1.07 -19.32
N VAL A 377 -20.56 -1.80 -20.38
CA VAL A 377 -20.09 -3.17 -20.63
C VAL A 377 -18.88 -3.13 -21.57
N ARG A 378 -17.74 -3.62 -21.09
CA ARG A 378 -16.49 -3.78 -21.84
C ARG A 378 -16.40 -5.21 -22.39
N HIS A 379 -16.73 -5.36 -23.67
CA HIS A 379 -16.80 -6.63 -24.41
C HIS A 379 -15.77 -6.66 -25.56
N ALA A 380 -15.70 -7.76 -26.31
CA ALA A 380 -14.70 -7.92 -27.38
C ALA A 380 -14.85 -6.89 -28.53
N GLY A 381 -16.06 -6.36 -28.72
CA GLY A 381 -16.36 -5.28 -29.67
C GLY A 381 -16.01 -3.87 -29.17
N GLY A 382 -15.61 -3.71 -27.90
CA GLY A 382 -15.30 -2.42 -27.28
C GLY A 382 -16.16 -2.14 -26.05
N GLU A 383 -16.69 -0.92 -25.93
CA GLU A 383 -17.54 -0.51 -24.80
C GLU A 383 -18.96 -0.19 -25.29
N THR A 384 -19.97 -0.57 -24.51
CA THR A 384 -21.38 -0.28 -24.78
C THR A 384 -22.07 0.19 -23.51
N VAL A 385 -22.80 1.30 -23.61
CA VAL A 385 -23.54 1.89 -22.49
C VAL A 385 -25.00 1.44 -22.57
N VAL A 386 -25.44 0.73 -21.54
CA VAL A 386 -26.80 0.23 -21.36
C VAL A 386 -27.51 1.10 -20.31
N PRO A 387 -28.52 1.90 -20.71
CA PRO A 387 -29.30 2.71 -19.77
C PRO A 387 -30.36 1.85 -19.08
N VAL A 388 -30.48 1.99 -17.76
CA VAL A 388 -31.40 1.22 -16.91
C VAL A 388 -32.18 2.14 -15.97
N ASP A 389 -33.48 1.87 -15.83
CA ASP A 389 -34.40 2.54 -14.90
C ASP A 389 -34.62 1.63 -13.68
N GLN A 390 -33.67 1.67 -12.72
CA GLN A 390 -33.71 0.85 -11.51
C GLN A 390 -34.99 1.10 -10.70
N SER A 391 -35.55 2.31 -10.74
CA SER A 391 -36.82 2.70 -10.10
C SER A 391 -38.04 1.90 -10.56
N SER A 392 -37.91 1.07 -11.61
CA SER A 392 -38.99 0.27 -12.19
C SER A 392 -38.80 -1.25 -12.06
N ILE A 393 -37.72 -1.69 -11.41
CA ILE A 393 -37.20 -3.07 -11.45
C ILE A 393 -37.08 -3.62 -10.02
N ASP A 394 -37.38 -4.91 -9.87
CA ASP A 394 -37.31 -5.69 -8.64
C ASP A 394 -36.86 -7.11 -9.04
N GLY A 395 -35.56 -7.41 -8.90
CA GLY A 395 -34.89 -8.60 -9.44
C GLY A 395 -34.06 -8.35 -10.73
N TRP A 396 -33.80 -9.42 -11.49
CA TRP A 396 -32.94 -9.40 -12.68
C TRP A 396 -33.44 -8.49 -13.82
N VAL A 397 -32.55 -7.63 -14.34
CA VAL A 397 -32.71 -6.87 -15.59
C VAL A 397 -31.69 -7.31 -16.65
N ASP A 398 -32.18 -7.57 -17.85
CA ASP A 398 -31.38 -7.87 -19.05
C ASP A 398 -30.59 -6.63 -19.50
N LEU A 399 -29.26 -6.77 -19.61
CA LEU A 399 -28.36 -5.77 -20.17
C LEU A 399 -28.00 -6.04 -21.65
N GLY A 400 -28.36 -7.21 -22.17
CA GLY A 400 -28.14 -7.64 -23.56
C GLY A 400 -27.11 -8.76 -23.72
N GLU A 401 -26.93 -9.19 -24.98
CA GLU A 401 -25.97 -10.22 -25.38
C GLU A 401 -24.67 -9.58 -25.90
N PHE A 402 -23.52 -10.08 -25.43
CA PHE A 402 -22.20 -9.54 -25.77
C PHE A 402 -21.18 -10.65 -26.08
N ASP A 403 -20.36 -10.44 -27.13
CA ASP A 403 -19.20 -11.27 -27.41
C ASP A 403 -18.09 -10.97 -26.39
N PHE A 404 -17.67 -11.98 -25.63
CA PHE A 404 -16.50 -11.87 -24.74
C PHE A 404 -15.39 -12.82 -25.20
N ASP A 405 -14.14 -12.45 -24.94
CA ASP A 405 -12.95 -13.23 -25.27
C ASP A 405 -12.35 -13.93 -24.04
N ALA A 406 -11.84 -15.15 -24.26
CA ALA A 406 -11.12 -15.87 -23.22
C ALA A 406 -9.78 -15.19 -22.89
N ALA A 407 -9.47 -15.09 -21.60
CA ALA A 407 -8.24 -14.48 -21.07
C ALA A 407 -8.00 -13.01 -21.51
N ALA A 408 -9.06 -12.23 -21.72
CA ALA A 408 -9.03 -10.78 -21.91
C ALA A 408 -9.62 -10.03 -20.69
N ASP A 409 -9.23 -8.76 -20.51
CA ASP A 409 -9.81 -7.85 -19.49
C ASP A 409 -11.17 -7.33 -19.98
N HIS A 410 -12.23 -7.98 -19.50
CA HIS A 410 -13.61 -7.57 -19.64
C HIS A 410 -14.16 -7.11 -18.29
N TRP A 411 -15.12 -6.19 -18.33
CA TRP A 411 -15.75 -5.68 -17.12
C TRP A 411 -17.13 -5.08 -17.38
N VAL A 412 -17.90 -4.94 -16.31
CA VAL A 412 -19.11 -4.12 -16.26
C VAL A 412 -18.88 -3.05 -15.21
N ARG A 413 -19.03 -1.78 -15.59
CA ARG A 413 -18.88 -0.62 -14.69
C ARG A 413 -20.22 0.08 -14.56
N ILE A 414 -20.50 0.64 -13.39
CA ILE A 414 -21.71 1.43 -13.14
C ILE A 414 -21.35 2.64 -12.27
N ASP A 415 -21.78 3.84 -12.69
CA ASP A 415 -21.35 5.14 -12.13
C ASP A 415 -22.47 5.83 -11.35
N ASP A 416 -22.14 6.52 -10.25
CA ASP A 416 -23.10 7.35 -9.52
C ASP A 416 -23.57 8.61 -10.28
N ASN A 417 -22.82 9.10 -11.27
CA ASN A 417 -23.15 10.36 -11.95
C ASN A 417 -24.19 10.21 -13.07
N THR A 418 -25.37 9.73 -12.71
CA THR A 418 -26.51 9.50 -13.61
C THR A 418 -27.00 10.80 -14.28
N GLY A 419 -26.73 11.96 -13.68
CA GLY A 419 -27.26 13.26 -14.08
C GLY A 419 -28.52 13.69 -13.31
N GLU A 420 -28.96 12.89 -12.33
CA GLU A 420 -30.02 13.24 -11.40
C GLU A 420 -29.46 14.09 -10.24
N GLN A 421 -30.24 15.09 -9.77
CA GLN A 421 -29.74 16.06 -8.79
C GLN A 421 -29.44 15.40 -7.44
N ASN A 422 -28.21 15.58 -6.96
CA ASN A 422 -27.74 14.99 -5.69
C ASN A 422 -28.55 15.42 -4.45
N ASP A 423 -29.25 16.57 -4.49
CA ASP A 423 -30.10 17.03 -3.38
C ASP A 423 -31.46 16.31 -3.28
N LEU A 424 -31.74 15.37 -4.19
CA LEU A 424 -32.90 14.47 -4.14
C LEU A 424 -32.61 13.18 -3.36
N GLU A 425 -31.34 12.89 -3.04
CA GLU A 425 -30.88 11.67 -2.35
C GLU A 425 -31.33 10.35 -3.00
N ILE A 426 -31.60 10.36 -4.32
CA ILE A 426 -32.01 9.20 -5.13
C ILE A 426 -30.93 8.12 -5.07
N SER A 427 -31.31 6.90 -4.71
CA SER A 427 -30.41 5.77 -4.55
C SER A 427 -30.17 4.95 -5.84
N ILE A 428 -28.94 4.44 -5.99
CA ILE A 428 -28.48 3.54 -7.07
C ILE A 428 -27.85 2.29 -6.44
N THR A 429 -28.18 1.11 -6.98
CA THR A 429 -27.80 -0.22 -6.46
C THR A 429 -26.69 -0.91 -7.23
N PHE A 430 -25.91 -1.68 -6.47
CA PHE A 430 -24.74 -2.45 -6.88
C PHE A 430 -24.81 -3.79 -6.13
N ASP A 431 -25.12 -4.84 -6.87
CA ASP A 431 -25.61 -6.14 -6.39
C ASP A 431 -24.98 -7.23 -7.28
N ALA A 432 -25.67 -8.31 -7.62
CA ALA A 432 -25.16 -9.35 -8.51
C ALA A 432 -25.28 -9.05 -10.02
N LEU A 433 -24.44 -9.73 -10.81
CA LEU A 433 -24.56 -9.95 -12.26
C LEU A 433 -24.81 -11.43 -12.57
N GLU A 434 -25.65 -11.72 -13.57
CA GLU A 434 -25.82 -13.06 -14.12
C GLU A 434 -25.30 -13.09 -15.57
N LEU A 435 -24.42 -14.04 -15.87
CA LEU A 435 -23.94 -14.31 -17.22
C LEU A 435 -24.38 -15.71 -17.63
N THR A 436 -25.02 -15.83 -18.79
CA THR A 436 -25.46 -17.11 -19.36
C THR A 436 -24.92 -17.26 -20.78
N ARG A 437 -24.32 -18.41 -21.11
CA ARG A 437 -23.84 -18.68 -22.48
C ARG A 437 -25.00 -18.70 -23.47
N VAL A 438 -24.88 -17.96 -24.57
CA VAL A 438 -25.78 -18.11 -25.72
C VAL A 438 -25.16 -19.15 -26.66
N ASP A 439 -25.63 -20.39 -26.53
CA ASP A 439 -25.29 -21.45 -27.48
C ASP A 439 -25.93 -21.17 -28.85
N ASP A 440 -25.19 -21.39 -29.94
CA ASP A 440 -25.75 -21.51 -31.29
C ASP A 440 -26.72 -22.70 -31.33
N GLU A 441 -28.04 -22.43 -31.24
CA GLU A 441 -29.09 -23.42 -31.53
C GLU A 441 -28.82 -24.03 -32.92
N PRO A 442 -28.44 -25.32 -33.02
CA PRO A 442 -27.82 -25.84 -34.23
C PRO A 442 -28.85 -25.90 -35.37
N GLU A 443 -28.68 -25.01 -36.37
CA GLU A 443 -29.64 -24.72 -37.46
C GLU A 443 -30.60 -25.89 -37.73
N SER A 444 -31.84 -25.74 -37.25
CA SER A 444 -32.78 -26.87 -37.12
C SER A 444 -32.80 -27.74 -38.38
N THR A 445 -32.20 -28.94 -38.29
CA THR A 445 -31.87 -29.71 -39.49
C THR A 445 -33.14 -29.99 -40.31
N THR A 446 -33.22 -29.38 -41.49
CA THR A 446 -34.47 -29.28 -42.25
C THR A 446 -34.85 -30.66 -42.80
N SER A 447 -35.66 -31.38 -42.02
CA SER A 447 -36.10 -32.74 -42.31
C SER A 447 -36.78 -32.83 -43.68
N THR A 448 -36.00 -33.19 -44.68
CA THR A 448 -36.43 -33.19 -46.07
C THR A 448 -37.45 -34.31 -46.28
N SER A 449 -38.62 -33.95 -46.82
CA SER A 449 -39.79 -34.82 -46.88
C SER A 449 -39.57 -36.04 -47.81
N GLY A 450 -39.19 -37.18 -47.20
CA GLY A 450 -38.87 -38.44 -47.87
C GLY A 450 -39.90 -39.56 -47.65
N GLY A 451 -41.20 -39.28 -47.84
CA GLY A 451 -42.26 -40.25 -47.55
C GLY A 451 -42.42 -41.36 -48.61
N SER A 452 -42.26 -42.63 -48.21
CA SER A 452 -42.86 -43.79 -48.89
C SER A 452 -43.08 -44.96 -47.91
N GLY A 453 -44.03 -45.86 -48.20
CA GLY A 453 -44.46 -46.93 -47.29
C GLY A 453 -43.55 -48.16 -47.23
N GLY A 454 -43.88 -49.23 -46.52
CA GLY A 454 -45.09 -49.52 -45.73
C GLY A 454 -45.41 -51.03 -45.65
N THR A 455 -46.45 -51.39 -44.88
CA THR A 455 -47.01 -52.76 -44.68
C THR A 455 -46.25 -53.75 -43.76
N GLY A 456 -47.01 -54.47 -42.91
CA GLY A 456 -46.62 -55.68 -42.17
C GLY A 456 -45.89 -55.45 -40.82
N GLY A 457 -46.21 -56.13 -39.71
CA GLY A 457 -47.39 -56.98 -39.45
C GLY A 457 -47.21 -57.90 -38.22
N THR A 458 -48.29 -58.04 -37.41
CA THR A 458 -48.63 -59.17 -36.49
C THR A 458 -47.63 -59.69 -35.45
N ASP A 459 -48.09 -59.72 -34.19
CA ASP A 459 -47.79 -60.69 -33.11
C ASP A 459 -46.33 -60.79 -32.58
N GLY A 460 -46.06 -61.22 -31.33
CA GLY A 460 -46.94 -61.52 -30.19
C GLY A 460 -46.16 -62.16 -29.00
N THR A 461 -46.61 -61.92 -27.77
CA THR A 461 -46.42 -62.72 -26.51
C THR A 461 -45.11 -63.51 -26.24
N GLY A 462 -44.51 -63.30 -25.04
CA GLY A 462 -44.08 -64.45 -24.19
C GLY A 462 -42.68 -64.49 -23.55
N TRP A 463 -42.62 -64.10 -22.26
CA TRP A 463 -42.02 -64.81 -21.09
C TRP A 463 -40.68 -65.59 -21.12
N THR A 464 -39.92 -65.47 -20.00
CA THR A 464 -38.86 -66.37 -19.44
C THR A 464 -37.59 -66.54 -20.31
N ASP A 465 -36.36 -66.79 -19.82
CA ASP A 465 -35.69 -66.84 -18.50
C ASP A 465 -34.15 -66.73 -18.74
N GLY A 466 -33.22 -66.63 -17.79
CA GLY A 466 -33.27 -66.59 -16.31
C GLY A 466 -31.89 -66.92 -15.68
N SER A 467 -31.60 -66.37 -14.48
CA SER A 467 -30.42 -66.62 -13.59
C SER A 467 -29.01 -66.19 -14.11
N ASP A 468 -27.94 -66.03 -13.29
CA ASP A 468 -27.72 -66.38 -11.88
C ASP A 468 -26.68 -65.51 -11.12
N SER A 469 -26.81 -65.43 -9.78
CA SER A 469 -25.77 -65.16 -8.76
C SER A 469 -24.97 -63.81 -8.71
N ALA A 470 -24.52 -63.30 -7.55
CA ALA A 470 -24.94 -63.44 -6.14
C ALA A 470 -24.23 -62.43 -5.20
N SER A 471 -24.88 -62.06 -4.07
CA SER A 471 -24.32 -61.74 -2.72
C SER A 471 -23.20 -60.67 -2.53
N ALA A 472 -23.18 -59.84 -1.48
CA ALA A 472 -24.12 -59.62 -0.36
C ALA A 472 -23.85 -58.26 0.32
N SER A 473 -24.75 -57.84 1.23
CA SER A 473 -24.74 -56.56 1.95
C SER A 473 -24.96 -56.74 3.46
N ALA A 474 -25.16 -55.62 4.19
CA ALA A 474 -25.30 -55.44 5.65
C ALA A 474 -23.96 -55.39 6.43
N SER A 475 -23.64 -54.40 7.29
CA SER A 475 -24.36 -53.44 8.18
C SER A 475 -24.71 -53.95 9.59
N GLY A 476 -24.29 -53.20 10.61
CA GLY A 476 -24.64 -53.38 12.03
C GLY A 476 -24.11 -52.21 12.88
N THR A 477 -24.79 -51.85 13.97
CA THR A 477 -24.63 -50.55 14.68
C THR A 477 -24.52 -50.68 16.22
N ASP A 478 -24.19 -49.54 16.86
CA ASP A 478 -24.49 -49.14 18.25
C ASP A 478 -23.75 -49.76 19.46
N GLY A 479 -23.50 -48.92 20.49
CA GLY A 479 -23.19 -49.34 21.87
C GLY A 479 -22.08 -48.57 22.61
N GLY A 480 -22.35 -47.39 23.18
CA GLY A 480 -21.35 -46.55 23.91
C GLY A 480 -21.28 -46.75 25.45
N GLY A 481 -20.43 -45.97 26.15
CA GLY A 481 -20.54 -45.82 27.62
C GLY A 481 -19.30 -45.42 28.48
N SER A 482 -19.21 -44.11 28.81
CA SER A 482 -18.89 -43.56 30.15
C SER A 482 -17.49 -43.66 30.86
N THR A 483 -16.83 -42.48 30.99
CA THR A 483 -16.20 -41.87 32.21
C THR A 483 -15.03 -42.51 33.00
N THR A 484 -13.90 -41.78 33.12
CA THR A 484 -13.27 -41.23 34.38
C THR A 484 -11.93 -40.50 34.10
N GLY A 485 -11.40 -39.57 34.93
CA GLY A 485 -12.03 -38.85 36.05
C GLY A 485 -11.17 -38.34 37.23
N VAL A 486 -9.99 -37.70 37.06
CA VAL A 486 -9.20 -37.07 38.17
C VAL A 486 -8.59 -35.70 37.76
N ALA A 487 -8.41 -34.76 38.71
CA ALA A 487 -7.97 -33.38 38.48
C ALA A 487 -7.12 -32.78 39.64
N GLY A 488 -6.54 -31.58 39.43
CA GLY A 488 -5.87 -30.73 40.44
C GLY A 488 -4.71 -29.89 39.84
N THR A 489 -4.38 -28.68 40.29
CA THR A 489 -4.95 -27.82 41.37
C THR A 489 -4.60 -26.33 41.12
N SER A 490 -5.21 -25.42 41.89
CA SER A 490 -5.19 -23.94 41.71
C SER A 490 -4.08 -23.18 42.48
N GLY A 491 -3.69 -22.02 41.94
CA GLY A 491 -2.98 -20.92 42.63
C GLY A 491 -2.32 -19.97 41.61
N GLY A 492 -2.33 -18.64 41.74
CA GLY A 492 -3.01 -17.78 42.71
C GLY A 492 -2.07 -17.02 43.64
N ASP A 493 -1.53 -15.88 43.17
CA ASP A 493 -1.22 -14.69 43.97
C ASP A 493 -0.86 -13.52 43.03
N GLY A 494 -1.05 -12.29 43.48
CA GLY A 494 -0.61 -11.07 42.77
C GLY A 494 0.42 -10.33 43.62
N LEU A 495 1.45 -9.75 43.00
CA LEU A 495 2.49 -9.00 43.73
C LEU A 495 2.82 -7.68 43.04
N THR A 496 2.39 -6.58 43.68
CA THR A 496 2.89 -5.24 43.40
C THR A 496 4.29 -5.06 43.99
N THR A 497 5.29 -4.71 43.18
CA THR A 497 6.60 -4.26 43.66
C THR A 497 6.98 -2.93 43.02
N THR A 498 6.87 -1.86 43.80
CA THR A 498 7.41 -0.53 43.51
C THR A 498 8.80 -0.37 44.12
N THR A 499 9.82 -0.17 43.28
CA THR A 499 11.13 0.42 43.60
C THR A 499 11.64 1.05 42.30
N ASP A 500 11.61 2.36 42.10
CA ASP A 500 12.43 3.42 42.73
C ASP A 500 13.90 3.41 42.28
N GLU A 501 14.24 4.44 41.47
CA GLU A 501 15.58 5.00 41.21
C GLU A 501 16.60 4.12 40.41
N PRO A 502 17.58 4.72 39.71
CA PRO A 502 17.91 6.15 39.60
C PRO A 502 17.74 6.73 38.18
N GLY A 503 17.70 8.06 38.08
CA GLY A 503 17.79 8.76 36.78
C GLY A 503 19.22 8.82 36.24
N LEU A 504 19.36 8.61 34.92
CA LEU A 504 20.55 8.93 34.14
C LEU A 504 20.14 9.83 32.97
N SER A 505 20.54 11.10 33.01
CA SER A 505 20.45 12.01 31.88
C SER A 505 21.66 11.80 30.97
N GLY A 506 21.47 11.04 29.89
CA GLY A 506 22.36 11.07 28.72
C GLY A 506 21.79 12.05 27.71
N ASP A 507 22.52 13.13 27.42
CA ASP A 507 22.24 13.98 26.27
C ASP A 507 22.87 13.32 25.03
N GLU A 508 22.06 12.83 24.09
CA GLU A 508 22.52 12.37 22.78
C GLU A 508 22.04 13.34 21.70
N ASP A 509 22.98 14.00 21.05
CA ASP A 509 22.75 15.10 20.10
C ASP A 509 22.15 14.59 18.78
N GLY A 510 20.81 14.55 18.70
CA GLY A 510 20.10 14.36 17.44
C GLY A 510 20.52 15.41 16.40
N CYS A 511 20.62 15.01 15.12
CA CYS A 511 21.25 15.82 14.08
C CYS A 511 20.63 17.22 13.92
N GLY A 512 21.52 18.22 13.75
CA GLY A 512 21.27 19.60 14.15
C GLY A 512 20.17 20.36 13.42
N CYS A 513 18.97 20.36 13.99
CA CYS A 513 17.82 21.15 13.53
C CYS A 513 18.06 22.68 13.58
N ARG A 514 17.51 23.45 12.63
CA ARG A 514 17.41 24.92 12.69
C ARG A 514 16.09 25.46 12.14
N SER A 515 15.06 25.47 12.99
CA SER A 515 13.81 26.17 12.71
C SER A 515 13.96 27.70 12.84
N ALA A 516 13.40 28.45 11.88
CA ALA A 516 13.54 29.91 11.80
C ALA A 516 12.41 30.65 12.55
N GLY A 517 12.49 30.69 13.88
CA GLY A 517 11.51 31.40 14.73
C GLY A 517 11.46 32.92 14.50
N SER A 518 10.34 33.43 13.97
CA SER A 518 10.17 34.85 13.62
C SER A 518 9.88 35.76 14.83
N GLY A 519 10.93 36.21 15.52
CA GLY A 519 10.82 37.14 16.65
C GLY A 519 10.64 38.62 16.24
N GLY A 520 9.40 39.08 16.09
CA GLY A 520 9.07 40.50 15.89
C GLY A 520 8.45 41.14 17.13
N GLY A 521 9.01 42.25 17.64
CA GLY A 521 8.49 42.92 18.83
C GLY A 521 8.77 44.43 18.93
N ALA A 522 7.74 45.20 19.28
CA ALA A 522 7.82 46.58 19.80
C ALA A 522 6.47 46.97 20.43
N GLY A 523 6.46 47.62 21.61
CA GLY A 523 5.20 48.06 22.26
C GLY A 523 5.32 48.40 23.74
N ALA A 524 6.10 49.42 24.10
CA ALA A 524 6.32 49.82 25.49
C ALA A 524 5.30 50.86 26.00
N LEU A 525 4.88 50.77 27.26
CA LEU A 525 4.29 51.91 28.00
C LEU A 525 4.44 51.77 29.53
N LEU A 526 4.47 52.91 30.23
CA LEU A 526 4.77 53.03 31.66
C LEU A 526 3.51 53.01 32.53
N ALA A 527 3.63 52.54 33.79
CA ALA A 527 3.15 53.26 34.97
C ALA A 527 3.78 52.71 36.27
N LEU A 528 4.08 53.61 37.24
CA LEU A 528 4.36 53.26 38.64
C LEU A 528 3.17 53.62 39.53
N THR A 529 2.87 52.78 40.52
CA THR A 529 2.39 53.27 41.82
C THR A 529 2.82 52.35 42.97
N LEU A 530 3.28 52.95 44.08
CA LEU A 530 3.54 52.25 45.34
C LEU A 530 2.31 52.26 46.27
N LEU A 531 2.32 51.38 47.27
CA LEU A 531 1.87 51.52 48.70
C LEU A 531 1.34 50.17 49.22
N ALA A 532 1.52 49.72 50.48
CA ALA A 532 2.48 50.08 51.54
C ALA A 532 2.42 49.08 52.72
N VAL A 533 3.47 49.08 53.58
CA VAL A 533 3.49 48.55 54.98
C VAL A 533 3.36 47.00 55.14
N GLY A 534 4.09 46.33 56.04
CA GLY A 534 5.06 46.83 57.05
C GLY A 534 5.85 45.75 57.81
N ARG A 535 6.73 46.21 58.71
CA ARG A 535 7.72 45.39 59.45
C ARG A 535 7.18 44.74 60.74
N ARG A 536 7.63 43.52 61.06
CA ARG A 536 8.38 43.13 62.30
C ARG A 536 8.72 41.62 62.27
N ARG A 537 9.99 41.20 62.28
CA ARG A 537 10.94 41.10 63.44
C ARG A 537 10.54 40.10 64.54
N ARG A 538 11.24 38.95 64.57
CA ARG A 538 11.80 38.23 65.74
C ARG A 538 12.80 37.18 65.21
N ARG A 539 13.97 36.96 65.81
CA ARG A 539 14.69 37.83 66.77
C ARG A 539 16.19 37.70 66.55
#